data_AF-A0A7J8WEA8-F1
#
_entry.id   AF-A0A7J8WEA8-F1
#
_cell.length_a   1.000
_cell.length_b   1.000
_cell.length_c   1.000
_cell.angle_alpha   90.00
_cell.angle_beta   90.00
_cell.angle_gamma   90.00
#
_symmetry.space_group_name_H-M   'P 1'
#
loop_
_entity.id
_entity.type
_entity.pdbx_description
1 polymer ?
#
loop_
_entity_poly.entity_id
_entity_poly.type
_entity_poly.pdbx_seq_one_letter_code
_entity_poly.pdbx_strand_id
1 'polypeptide(L)'
;MRVFIQGDNYKKKVREISNAWNQTHRMNILAISPMRTPEYSGWWSKRVNDNIPGPREDGVRSIEDHLQVVLSKLEIIKQDFEQRSSELGKRIEQLEEEKMRLGLDVNIHKLKAEKLRKGKNKAEEDLDKINEEKTRADQREKKFRDARARENALERSLLECRNEKLGLRARVAELEKSLHLYRSRNSTIKLRVSLSKIEELKGKIGELEDALQSSELRVELLERRNEQWQEQFHHSQSQIRERDYIMGEAVTQVREVADHLQTLAVQADVLNLKFESESRRGRDLAWLIRRVKALGIKAKSYV
;
A
#
# COMPACT_ATOMS: atom_id res chain seq x y z
N MET A 1 21.65 -42.24 33.87
CA MET A 1 22.24 -43.51 34.35
C MET A 1 23.67 -43.58 33.83
N ARG A 2 24.70 -43.32 34.66
CA ARG A 2 26.11 -43.42 34.25
C ARG A 2 26.50 -44.90 34.27
N VAL A 3 26.83 -45.47 33.12
CA VAL A 3 27.37 -46.84 33.04
C VAL A 3 28.88 -46.76 33.15
N PHE A 4 29.37 -47.20 34.30
CA PHE A 4 30.78 -47.40 34.62
C PHE A 4 31.27 -48.74 34.03
N ILE A 5 32.46 -48.68 33.43
CA ILE A 5 33.51 -49.72 33.34
C ILE A 5 33.24 -50.94 32.44
N GLN A 6 33.95 -50.98 31.31
CA GLN A 6 34.42 -52.23 30.69
C GLN A 6 35.93 -52.16 30.40
N GLY A 7 36.72 -51.75 31.41
CA GLY A 7 38.19 -51.79 31.36
C GLY A 7 38.80 -53.10 31.87
N ASP A 8 38.04 -53.89 32.62
CA ASP A 8 38.56 -55.08 33.31
C ASP A 8 38.65 -56.32 32.40
N ASN A 9 37.89 -56.36 31.30
CA ASN A 9 37.84 -57.53 30.43
C ASN A 9 39.14 -57.72 29.63
N TYR A 10 39.78 -56.62 29.22
CA TYR A 10 41.06 -56.67 28.50
C TYR A 10 42.23 -57.12 29.39
N LYS A 11 42.33 -56.55 30.61
CA LYS A 11 43.38 -56.91 31.57
C LYS A 11 43.25 -58.35 32.07
N LYS A 12 42.03 -58.89 32.16
CA LYS A 12 41.78 -60.30 32.50
C LYS A 12 42.29 -61.23 31.38
N LYS A 13 41.95 -60.92 30.12
CA LYS A 13 42.32 -61.72 28.95
C LYS A 13 43.85 -61.78 28.72
N VAL A 14 44.55 -60.67 28.92
CA VAL A 14 46.02 -60.63 28.81
C VAL A 14 46.70 -61.48 29.89
N ARG A 15 46.15 -61.47 31.12
CA ARG A 15 46.67 -62.30 32.23
C ARG A 15 46.46 -63.80 31.98
N GLU A 16 45.30 -64.18 31.47
CA GLU A 16 44.99 -65.57 31.13
C GLU A 16 45.91 -66.10 30.01
N ILE A 17 46.16 -65.31 28.97
CA ILE A 17 47.09 -65.68 27.88
C ILE A 17 48.53 -65.81 28.40
N SER A 18 48.97 -64.89 29.27
CA SER A 18 50.33 -64.93 29.83
C SER A 18 50.54 -66.12 30.78
N ASN A 19 49.52 -66.47 31.58
CA ASN A 19 49.55 -67.66 32.43
C ASN A 19 49.54 -68.95 31.61
N ALA A 20 48.72 -69.04 30.56
CA ALA A 20 48.71 -70.18 29.65
C ALA A 20 50.07 -70.37 28.96
N TRP A 21 50.69 -69.29 28.48
CA TRP A 21 52.02 -69.33 27.87
C TRP A 21 53.10 -69.78 28.87
N ASN A 22 53.09 -69.25 30.09
CA ASN A 22 54.02 -69.66 31.13
C ASN A 22 53.84 -71.14 31.53
N GLN A 23 52.62 -71.66 31.48
CA GLN A 23 52.32 -73.04 31.79
C GLN A 23 52.77 -73.99 30.66
N THR A 24 52.57 -73.62 29.39
CA THR A 24 53.12 -74.35 28.23
C THR A 24 54.64 -74.28 28.19
N HIS A 25 55.25 -73.13 28.52
CA HIS A 25 56.70 -73.00 28.59
C HIS A 25 57.30 -73.82 29.74
N ARG A 26 56.65 -73.87 30.91
CA ARG A 26 57.05 -74.75 32.01
C ARG A 26 56.86 -76.24 31.69
N MET A 27 55.78 -76.63 31.01
CA MET A 27 55.62 -78.00 30.49
C MET A 27 56.69 -78.34 29.45
N ASN A 28 57.06 -77.41 28.56
CA ASN A 28 58.14 -77.63 27.59
C ASN A 28 59.51 -77.69 28.28
N ILE A 29 59.81 -76.86 29.29
CA ILE A 29 61.07 -76.97 30.05
C ILE A 29 61.13 -78.31 30.82
N LEU A 30 60.03 -78.75 31.43
CA LEU A 30 59.95 -80.05 32.11
C LEU A 30 60.00 -81.24 31.12
N ALA A 31 59.42 -81.10 29.92
CA ALA A 31 59.40 -82.15 28.88
C ALA A 31 60.70 -82.22 28.05
N ILE A 32 61.46 -81.12 27.95
CA ILE A 32 62.75 -81.06 27.24
C ILE A 32 63.91 -81.50 28.17
N SER A 33 63.71 -81.52 29.50
CA SER A 33 64.75 -81.91 30.47
C SER A 33 65.09 -83.42 30.59
N PRO A 34 64.50 -84.35 29.81
CA PRO A 34 65.10 -85.68 29.64
C PRO A 34 65.20 -86.18 28.18
N MET A 35 65.27 -85.31 27.16
CA MET A 35 65.68 -85.71 25.80
C MET A 35 67.20 -85.59 25.57
N ARG A 36 68.00 -86.05 26.54
CA ARG A 36 69.26 -86.70 26.18
C ARG A 36 68.90 -88.14 25.84
N THR A 37 69.01 -88.51 24.57
CA THR A 37 68.90 -89.91 24.15
C THR A 37 69.86 -90.77 25.02
N PRO A 38 69.38 -91.85 25.67
CA PRO A 38 70.21 -92.70 26.53
C PRO A 38 71.40 -93.34 25.77
N GLU A 39 71.29 -93.40 24.45
CA GLU A 39 72.27 -94.01 23.55
C GLU A 39 73.54 -93.17 23.38
N TYR A 40 73.49 -91.84 23.52
CA TYR A 40 74.69 -91.00 23.33
C TYR A 40 75.70 -91.12 24.50
N SER A 41 75.23 -91.29 25.73
CA SER A 41 76.07 -91.57 26.91
C SER A 41 76.60 -93.01 26.95
N GLY A 42 75.86 -93.97 26.37
CA GLY A 42 76.32 -95.35 26.17
C GLY A 42 77.38 -95.48 25.07
N TRP A 43 77.29 -94.64 24.03
CA TRP A 43 78.25 -94.58 22.92
C TRP A 43 79.60 -93.97 23.34
N TRP A 44 79.60 -93.00 24.25
CA TRP A 44 80.84 -92.38 24.77
C TRP A 44 81.60 -93.25 25.79
N SER A 45 80.90 -94.10 26.57
CA SER A 45 81.51 -94.95 27.60
C SER A 45 82.16 -96.24 27.06
N LYS A 46 82.06 -96.50 25.73
CA LYS A 46 82.52 -97.74 25.08
C LYS A 46 83.81 -97.60 24.27
N ARG A 47 84.52 -96.47 24.35
CA ARG A 47 85.88 -96.35 23.80
C ARG A 47 86.91 -96.85 24.82
N VAL A 48 87.01 -98.16 24.94
CA VAL A 48 88.27 -98.80 25.33
C VAL A 48 89.15 -98.83 24.09
N ASN A 49 90.34 -98.28 24.24
CA ASN A 49 91.33 -98.07 23.22
C ASN A 49 92.08 -99.38 22.95
N ASP A 50 91.54 -100.24 22.09
CA ASP A 50 92.16 -101.52 21.71
C ASP A 50 92.96 -101.46 20.39
N ASN A 51 93.43 -100.27 19.99
CA ASN A 51 94.28 -100.10 18.80
C ASN A 51 95.78 -100.30 19.09
N ILE A 52 96.15 -101.42 19.72
CA ILE A 52 97.53 -101.93 19.68
C ILE A 52 97.49 -103.38 19.18
N PRO A 53 97.72 -103.64 17.89
CA PRO A 53 98.01 -104.98 17.41
C PRO A 53 99.39 -105.40 17.95
N GLY A 54 99.42 -106.38 18.85
CA GLY A 54 100.66 -107.02 19.32
C GLY A 54 101.33 -107.84 18.20
N PRO A 55 102.68 -107.92 18.16
CA PRO A 55 103.41 -108.44 17.01
C PRO A 55 103.59 -109.97 17.08
N ARG A 56 103.50 -110.63 15.91
CA ARG A 56 104.16 -111.89 15.48
C ARG A 56 103.78 -112.12 14.00
N GLU A 57 104.70 -111.84 13.08
CA GLU A 57 105.61 -112.82 12.43
C GLU A 57 104.88 -113.74 11.44
N ASP A 58 104.60 -113.25 10.22
CA ASP A 58 105.21 -113.79 8.99
C ASP A 58 104.80 -113.00 7.72
N GLY A 59 105.76 -112.76 6.82
CA GLY A 59 105.45 -112.57 5.38
C GLY A 59 105.46 -111.16 4.75
N VAL A 60 106.57 -110.43 4.87
CA VAL A 60 107.17 -109.53 3.84
C VAL A 60 106.22 -108.66 2.95
N ARG A 61 105.84 -107.47 3.45
CA ARG A 61 105.65 -106.23 2.65
C ARG A 61 105.84 -105.00 3.56
N SER A 62 106.68 -104.03 3.17
CA SER A 62 107.18 -102.95 4.04
C SER A 62 106.09 -101.96 4.52
N ILE A 63 106.16 -101.58 5.81
CA ILE A 63 105.23 -100.69 6.56
C ILE A 63 105.23 -99.24 6.03
N GLU A 64 106.28 -98.84 5.33
CA GLU A 64 106.49 -97.50 4.77
C GLU A 64 105.46 -97.15 3.67
N ASP A 65 105.06 -98.14 2.86
CA ASP A 65 104.02 -97.98 1.83
C ASP A 65 102.64 -97.69 2.43
N HIS A 66 102.34 -98.23 3.61
CA HIS A 66 101.05 -97.99 4.28
C HIS A 66 100.94 -96.56 4.84
N LEU A 67 102.02 -95.99 5.36
CA LEU A 67 102.03 -94.63 5.90
C LEU A 67 102.00 -93.56 4.80
N GLN A 68 102.69 -93.78 3.68
CA GLN A 68 102.61 -92.92 2.49
C GLN A 68 101.18 -92.87 1.92
N VAL A 69 100.50 -94.02 1.87
CA VAL A 69 99.11 -94.14 1.39
C VAL A 69 98.10 -93.51 2.35
N VAL A 70 98.29 -93.64 3.67
CA VAL A 70 97.41 -93.05 4.69
C VAL A 70 97.57 -91.53 4.77
N LEU A 71 98.80 -91.01 4.71
CA LEU A 71 99.05 -89.56 4.62
C LEU A 71 98.46 -88.97 3.33
N SER A 72 98.57 -89.68 2.20
CA SER A 72 97.95 -89.27 0.93
C SER A 72 96.41 -89.27 0.99
N LYS A 73 95.79 -90.23 1.68
CA LYS A 73 94.32 -90.27 1.87
C LYS A 73 93.80 -89.12 2.75
N LEU A 74 94.52 -88.78 3.82
CA LEU A 74 94.19 -87.64 4.68
C LEU A 74 94.38 -86.30 3.95
N GLU A 75 95.43 -86.18 3.14
CA GLU A 75 95.67 -84.98 2.32
C GLU A 75 94.57 -84.79 1.27
N ILE A 76 94.07 -85.86 0.64
CA ILE A 76 92.92 -85.81 -0.29
C ILE A 76 91.65 -85.34 0.43
N ILE A 77 91.38 -85.85 1.64
CA ILE A 77 90.20 -85.44 2.43
C ILE A 77 90.31 -83.99 2.86
N LYS A 78 91.50 -83.52 3.23
CA LYS A 78 91.75 -82.13 3.60
C LYS A 78 91.53 -81.20 2.41
N GLN A 79 92.04 -81.55 1.23
CA GLN A 79 91.82 -80.78 0.01
C GLN A 79 90.34 -80.76 -0.40
N ASP A 80 89.60 -81.88 -0.30
CA ASP A 80 88.15 -81.93 -0.54
C ASP A 80 87.38 -81.04 0.46
N PHE A 81 87.79 -81.04 1.73
CA PHE A 81 87.20 -80.16 2.75
C PHE A 81 87.45 -78.67 2.46
N GLU A 82 88.69 -78.29 2.11
CA GLU A 82 89.05 -76.92 1.74
C GLU A 82 88.31 -76.45 0.47
N GLN A 83 88.14 -77.34 -0.52
CA GLN A 83 87.37 -77.06 -1.73
C GLN A 83 85.88 -76.83 -1.41
N ARG A 84 85.26 -77.73 -0.64
CA ARG A 84 83.86 -77.58 -0.21
C ARG A 84 83.65 -76.36 0.68
N SER A 85 84.60 -76.04 1.55
CA SER A 85 84.56 -74.85 2.40
C SER A 85 84.62 -73.57 1.56
N SER A 86 85.46 -73.54 0.52
CA SER A 86 85.55 -72.42 -0.43
C SER A 86 84.28 -72.28 -1.28
N GLU A 87 83.69 -73.39 -1.71
CA GLU A 87 82.42 -73.39 -2.46
C GLU A 87 81.25 -72.89 -1.59
N LEU A 88 81.17 -73.35 -0.33
CA LEU A 88 80.20 -72.85 0.64
C LEU A 88 80.39 -71.35 0.91
N GLY A 89 81.64 -70.87 1.02
CA GLY A 89 81.95 -69.45 1.16
C GLY A 89 81.39 -68.61 0.01
N LYS A 90 81.65 -69.01 -1.24
CA LYS A 90 81.10 -68.34 -2.44
C LYS A 90 79.57 -68.35 -2.46
N ARG A 91 78.95 -69.44 -2.02
CA ARG A 91 77.48 -69.55 -1.95
C ARG A 91 76.89 -68.66 -0.85
N ILE A 92 77.58 -68.50 0.28
CA ILE A 92 77.19 -67.55 1.34
C ILE A 92 77.27 -66.12 0.80
N GLU A 93 78.35 -65.75 0.12
CA GLU A 93 78.53 -64.43 -0.48
C GLU A 93 77.43 -64.11 -1.51
N GLN A 94 77.11 -65.06 -2.41
CA GLN A 94 75.99 -64.91 -3.36
C GLN A 94 74.65 -64.70 -2.66
N LEU A 95 74.35 -65.47 -1.62
CA LEU A 95 73.12 -65.33 -0.84
C LEU A 95 73.06 -63.98 -0.10
N GLU A 96 74.18 -63.47 0.39
CA GLU A 96 74.27 -62.16 1.00
C GLU A 96 74.00 -61.05 -0.02
N GLU A 97 74.57 -61.13 -1.23
CA GLU A 97 74.27 -60.19 -2.32
C GLU A 97 72.79 -60.23 -2.74
N GLU A 98 72.22 -61.42 -2.93
CA GLU A 98 70.81 -61.59 -3.28
C GLU A 98 69.90 -61.03 -2.19
N LYS A 99 70.21 -61.29 -0.91
CA LYS A 99 69.49 -60.72 0.22
C LYS A 99 69.55 -59.18 0.22
N MET A 100 70.70 -58.59 -0.11
CA MET A 100 70.86 -57.14 -0.24
C MET A 100 70.04 -56.59 -1.41
N ARG A 101 70.07 -57.24 -2.59
CA ARG A 101 69.27 -56.86 -3.76
C ARG A 101 67.77 -56.89 -3.45
N LEU A 102 67.27 -57.99 -2.88
CA LEU A 102 65.87 -58.13 -2.48
C LEU A 102 65.47 -57.09 -1.42
N GLY A 103 66.35 -56.78 -0.48
CA GLY A 103 66.13 -55.72 0.50
C GLY A 103 65.93 -54.34 -0.14
N LEU A 104 66.72 -54.01 -1.16
CA LEU A 104 66.56 -52.77 -1.93
C LEU A 104 65.24 -52.75 -2.72
N ASP A 105 64.89 -53.84 -3.40
CA ASP A 105 63.64 -53.94 -4.16
C ASP A 105 62.41 -53.77 -3.25
N VAL A 106 62.40 -54.40 -2.07
CA VAL A 106 61.33 -54.24 -1.09
C VAL A 106 61.20 -52.77 -0.66
N ASN A 107 62.31 -52.07 -0.44
CA ASN A 107 62.31 -50.65 -0.09
C ASN A 107 61.79 -49.77 -1.24
N ILE A 108 62.18 -50.05 -2.49
CA ILE A 108 61.68 -49.35 -3.69
C ILE A 108 60.17 -49.54 -3.82
N HIS A 109 59.68 -50.78 -3.69
CA HIS A 109 58.26 -51.09 -3.74
C HIS A 109 57.48 -50.39 -2.63
N LYS A 110 58.01 -50.37 -1.41
CA LYS A 110 57.42 -49.66 -0.27
C LYS A 110 57.30 -48.16 -0.54
N LEU A 111 58.36 -47.52 -1.04
CA LEU A 111 58.35 -46.09 -1.38
C LEU A 111 57.35 -45.78 -2.50
N LYS A 112 57.29 -46.63 -3.54
CA LYS A 112 56.32 -46.49 -4.64
C LYS A 112 54.88 -46.62 -4.14
N ALA A 113 54.60 -47.59 -3.28
CA ALA A 113 53.29 -47.78 -2.67
C ALA A 113 52.88 -46.59 -1.79
N GLU A 114 53.81 -46.03 -1.00
CA GLU A 114 53.54 -44.85 -0.18
C GLU A 114 53.21 -43.62 -1.05
N LYS A 115 53.96 -43.40 -2.14
CA LYS A 115 53.67 -42.32 -3.09
C LYS A 115 52.30 -42.48 -3.73
N LEU A 116 51.94 -43.70 -4.15
CA LEU A 116 50.61 -44.00 -4.69
C LEU A 116 49.50 -43.77 -3.65
N ARG A 117 49.71 -44.17 -2.39
CA ARG A 117 48.75 -43.93 -1.31
C ARG A 117 48.53 -42.43 -1.07
N LYS A 118 49.61 -41.64 -1.03
CA LYS A 118 49.51 -40.18 -0.90
C LYS A 118 48.76 -39.56 -2.08
N GLY A 119 49.04 -40.01 -3.31
CA GLY A 119 48.32 -39.57 -4.50
C GLY A 119 46.83 -39.94 -4.46
N LYS A 120 46.50 -41.17 -4.05
CA LYS A 120 45.12 -41.65 -3.91
C LYS A 120 44.34 -40.81 -2.88
N ASN A 121 44.90 -40.59 -1.70
CA ASN A 121 44.24 -39.79 -0.65
C ASN A 121 43.94 -38.37 -1.13
N LYS A 122 44.89 -37.73 -1.84
CA LYS A 122 44.67 -36.39 -2.39
C LYS A 122 43.55 -36.37 -3.44
N ALA A 123 43.52 -37.37 -4.33
CA ALA A 123 42.46 -37.49 -5.33
C ALA A 123 41.08 -37.72 -4.69
N GLU A 124 41.02 -38.47 -3.59
CA GLU A 124 39.80 -38.70 -2.81
C GLU A 124 39.30 -37.40 -2.16
N GLU A 125 40.19 -36.63 -1.53
CA GLU A 125 39.86 -35.29 -0.99
C GLU A 125 39.34 -34.33 -2.07
N ASP A 126 39.92 -34.35 -3.27
CA ASP A 126 39.48 -33.50 -4.37
C ASP A 126 38.13 -33.97 -4.95
N LEU A 127 37.86 -35.28 -4.97
CA LEU A 127 36.54 -35.82 -5.32
C LEU A 127 35.45 -35.40 -4.31
N ASP A 128 35.76 -35.42 -3.01
CA ASP A 128 34.83 -34.97 -1.97
C ASP A 128 34.49 -33.48 -2.13
N LYS A 129 35.49 -32.62 -2.40
CA LYS A 129 35.26 -31.18 -2.68
C LYS A 129 34.38 -30.98 -3.91
N ILE A 130 34.61 -31.72 -5.00
CA ILE A 130 33.80 -31.63 -6.21
C ILE A 130 32.35 -32.04 -5.92
N ASN A 131 32.15 -33.10 -5.12
CA ASN A 131 30.81 -33.53 -4.72
C ASN A 131 30.11 -32.45 -3.86
N GLU A 132 30.81 -31.83 -2.91
CA GLU A 132 30.27 -30.69 -2.15
C GLU A 132 29.86 -29.54 -3.08
N GLU A 133 30.72 -29.14 -4.01
CA GLU A 133 30.41 -28.08 -4.97
C GLU A 133 29.21 -28.42 -5.85
N LYS A 134 29.10 -29.67 -6.29
CA LYS A 134 27.94 -30.16 -7.05
C LYS A 134 26.64 -30.01 -6.24
N THR A 135 26.62 -30.41 -4.97
CA THR A 135 25.43 -30.22 -4.13
C THR A 135 25.09 -28.74 -3.91
N ARG A 136 26.10 -27.86 -3.79
CA ARG A 136 25.89 -26.40 -3.72
C ARG A 136 25.33 -25.85 -5.03
N ALA A 137 25.78 -26.35 -6.18
CA ALA A 137 25.26 -25.97 -7.49
C ALA A 137 23.78 -26.38 -7.63
N ASP A 138 23.42 -27.61 -7.27
CA ASP A 138 22.03 -28.09 -7.29
C ASP A 138 21.11 -27.25 -6.39
N GLN A 139 21.60 -26.83 -5.22
CA GLN A 139 20.87 -25.92 -4.34
C GLN A 139 20.67 -24.53 -4.97
N ARG A 140 21.66 -24.00 -5.68
CA ARG A 140 21.56 -22.71 -6.39
C ARG A 140 20.58 -22.80 -7.56
N GLU A 141 20.67 -23.86 -8.35
CA GLU A 141 19.74 -24.20 -9.44
C GLU A 141 18.29 -24.23 -8.93
N LYS A 142 18.04 -24.91 -7.80
CA LYS A 142 16.72 -24.96 -7.17
C LYS A 142 16.22 -23.57 -6.77
N LYS A 143 17.05 -22.77 -6.09
CA LYS A 143 16.70 -21.39 -5.71
C LYS A 143 16.38 -20.50 -6.92
N PHE A 144 17.10 -20.69 -8.02
CA PHE A 144 16.86 -19.96 -9.26
C PHE A 144 15.51 -20.32 -9.88
N ARG A 145 15.15 -21.62 -9.90
CA ARG A 145 13.83 -22.08 -10.34
C ARG A 145 12.71 -21.51 -9.46
N ASP A 146 12.89 -21.52 -8.15
CA ASP A 146 11.92 -20.95 -7.21
C ASP A 146 11.76 -19.44 -7.41
N ALA A 147 12.85 -18.71 -7.63
CA ALA A 147 12.82 -17.27 -7.93
C ALA A 147 12.06 -16.98 -9.23
N ARG A 148 12.34 -17.75 -10.30
CA ARG A 148 11.61 -17.63 -11.58
C ARG A 148 10.13 -17.94 -11.43
N ALA A 149 9.75 -18.94 -10.61
CA ALA A 149 8.35 -19.24 -10.35
C ALA A 149 7.63 -18.07 -9.64
N ARG A 150 8.30 -17.42 -8.68
CA ARG A 150 7.78 -16.22 -8.00
C ARG A 150 7.65 -15.02 -8.94
N GLU A 151 8.64 -14.79 -9.80
CA GLU A 151 8.61 -13.75 -10.82
C GLU A 151 7.40 -13.92 -11.75
N ASN A 152 7.21 -15.12 -12.31
CA ASN A 152 6.06 -15.43 -13.15
C ASN A 152 4.71 -15.25 -12.40
N ALA A 153 4.66 -15.59 -11.11
CA ALA A 153 3.46 -15.36 -10.31
C ALA A 153 3.15 -13.87 -10.15
N LEU A 154 4.18 -13.05 -9.86
CA LEU A 154 4.03 -11.60 -9.77
C LEU A 154 3.62 -10.98 -11.10
N GLU A 155 4.17 -11.44 -12.23
CA GLU A 155 3.81 -10.96 -13.56
C GLU A 155 2.32 -11.22 -13.88
N ARG A 156 1.81 -12.41 -13.52
CA ARG A 156 0.38 -12.73 -13.66
C ARG A 156 -0.49 -11.81 -12.80
N SER A 157 -0.14 -11.62 -11.52
CA SER A 157 -0.89 -10.72 -10.63
C SER A 157 -0.84 -9.26 -11.10
N LEU A 158 0.29 -8.82 -11.68
CA LEU A 158 0.40 -7.49 -12.29
C LEU A 158 -0.51 -7.33 -13.50
N LEU A 159 -0.59 -8.34 -14.36
CA LEU A 159 -1.47 -8.34 -15.52
C LEU A 159 -2.95 -8.33 -15.11
N GLU A 160 -3.31 -9.12 -14.10
CA GLU A 160 -4.65 -9.15 -13.51
C GLU A 160 -5.04 -7.78 -12.93
N CYS A 161 -4.19 -7.19 -12.09
CA CYS A 161 -4.39 -5.84 -11.54
C CYS A 161 -4.53 -4.78 -12.65
N ARG A 162 -3.75 -4.90 -13.74
CA ARG A 162 -3.86 -4.01 -14.90
C ARG A 162 -5.22 -4.14 -15.58
N ASN A 163 -5.73 -5.36 -15.75
CA ASN A 163 -7.02 -5.61 -16.37
C ASN A 163 -8.18 -5.13 -15.48
N GLU A 164 -8.12 -5.38 -14.17
CA GLU A 164 -9.08 -4.87 -13.18
C GLU A 164 -9.11 -3.33 -13.20
N LYS A 165 -7.94 -2.68 -13.21
CA LYS A 165 -7.83 -1.23 -13.31
C LYS A 165 -8.48 -0.68 -14.58
N LEU A 166 -8.32 -1.36 -15.72
CA LEU A 166 -9.00 -0.99 -16.97
C LEU A 166 -10.53 -1.14 -16.85
N GLY A 167 -10.99 -2.24 -16.26
CA GLY A 167 -12.42 -2.46 -16.00
C GLY A 167 -13.02 -1.39 -15.07
N LEU A 168 -12.31 -1.02 -14.00
CA LEU A 168 -12.72 0.06 -13.10
C LEU A 168 -12.77 1.41 -13.80
N ARG A 169 -11.79 1.72 -14.66
CA ARG A 169 -11.81 2.96 -15.47
C ARG A 169 -13.02 3.02 -16.40
N ALA A 170 -13.41 1.91 -17.03
CA ALA A 170 -14.60 1.85 -17.87
C ALA A 170 -15.88 2.12 -17.05
N ARG A 171 -16.01 1.51 -15.87
CA ARG A 171 -17.15 1.75 -14.97
C ARG A 171 -17.24 3.19 -14.48
N VAL A 172 -16.10 3.81 -14.14
CA VAL A 172 -16.05 5.23 -13.77
C VAL A 172 -16.55 6.11 -14.92
N ALA A 173 -16.11 5.85 -16.15
CA ALA A 173 -16.56 6.61 -17.31
C ALA A 173 -18.07 6.46 -17.59
N GLU A 174 -18.66 5.28 -17.33
CA GLU A 174 -20.11 5.10 -17.40
C GLU A 174 -20.84 5.89 -16.32
N LEU A 175 -20.38 5.82 -15.06
CA LEU A 175 -20.97 6.57 -13.95
C LEU A 175 -20.90 8.08 -14.15
N GLU A 176 -19.79 8.60 -14.69
CA GLU A 176 -19.65 10.02 -15.05
C GLU A 176 -20.67 10.46 -16.09
N LYS A 177 -20.88 9.65 -17.15
CA LYS A 177 -21.90 9.90 -18.18
C LYS A 177 -23.31 9.91 -17.57
N SER A 178 -23.64 8.92 -16.74
CA SER A 178 -24.94 8.84 -16.06
C SER A 178 -25.18 10.01 -15.11
N LEU A 179 -24.16 10.41 -14.34
CA LEU A 179 -24.23 11.55 -13.44
C LEU A 179 -24.46 12.86 -14.20
N HIS A 180 -23.76 13.06 -15.32
CA HIS A 180 -23.96 14.22 -16.19
C HIS A 180 -25.40 14.25 -16.73
N LEU A 181 -25.92 13.11 -17.22
CA LEU A 181 -27.29 13.00 -17.70
C LEU A 181 -28.31 13.33 -16.61
N TYR A 182 -28.12 12.81 -15.39
CA TYR A 182 -28.99 13.09 -14.26
C TYR A 182 -28.98 14.58 -13.88
N ARG A 183 -27.80 15.21 -13.80
CA ARG A 183 -27.67 16.65 -13.52
C ARG A 183 -28.34 17.51 -14.58
N SER A 184 -28.16 17.16 -15.85
CA SER A 184 -28.82 17.84 -16.98
C SER A 184 -30.35 17.72 -16.89
N ARG A 185 -30.86 16.51 -16.63
CA ARG A 185 -32.30 16.26 -16.48
C ARG A 185 -32.89 17.03 -15.29
N ASN A 186 -32.22 17.03 -14.15
CA ASN A 186 -32.66 17.76 -12.97
C ASN A 186 -32.69 19.28 -13.23
N SER A 187 -31.68 19.81 -13.91
CA SER A 187 -31.64 21.23 -14.32
C SER A 187 -32.80 21.56 -15.27
N THR A 188 -33.05 20.70 -16.25
CA THR A 188 -34.20 20.84 -17.17
C THR A 188 -35.54 20.85 -16.44
N ILE A 189 -35.73 19.99 -15.44
CA ILE A 189 -36.96 19.95 -14.64
C ILE A 189 -37.14 21.26 -13.86
N LYS A 190 -36.09 21.74 -13.18
CA LYS A 190 -36.12 23.01 -12.45
C LYS A 190 -36.45 24.21 -13.35
N LEU A 191 -35.86 24.24 -14.54
CA LEU A 191 -36.14 25.28 -15.54
C LEU A 191 -37.59 25.22 -16.03
N ARG A 192 -38.14 24.03 -16.31
CA ARG A 192 -39.56 23.87 -16.68
C ARG A 192 -40.51 24.36 -15.61
N VAL A 193 -40.25 24.04 -14.33
CA VAL A 193 -41.07 24.52 -13.21
C VAL A 193 -41.03 26.04 -13.13
N SER A 194 -39.84 26.63 -13.27
CA SER A 194 -39.68 28.09 -13.24
C SER A 194 -40.37 28.76 -14.44
N LEU A 195 -40.29 28.17 -15.63
CA LEU A 195 -40.95 28.66 -16.84
C LEU A 195 -42.48 28.67 -16.68
N SER A 196 -43.06 27.56 -16.18
CA SER A 196 -44.49 27.49 -15.90
C SER A 196 -44.93 28.56 -14.90
N LYS A 197 -44.10 28.87 -13.90
CA LYS A 197 -44.39 29.96 -12.96
C LYS A 197 -44.37 31.33 -13.61
N ILE A 198 -43.44 31.57 -14.54
CA ILE A 198 -43.36 32.82 -15.32
C ILE A 198 -44.61 32.98 -16.20
N GLU A 199 -45.05 31.91 -16.87
CA GLU A 199 -46.27 31.93 -17.69
C GLU A 199 -47.52 32.23 -16.85
N GLU A 200 -47.64 31.66 -15.65
CA GLU A 200 -48.73 31.98 -14.71
C GLU A 200 -48.72 33.47 -14.32
N LEU A 201 -47.55 34.02 -13.95
CA LEU A 201 -47.42 35.42 -13.58
C LEU A 201 -47.70 36.36 -14.77
N LYS A 202 -47.30 35.97 -15.98
CA LYS A 202 -47.59 36.72 -17.21
C LYS A 202 -49.09 36.81 -17.46
N GLY A 203 -49.84 35.73 -17.23
CA GLY A 203 -51.31 35.74 -17.30
C GLY A 203 -51.94 36.74 -16.32
N LYS A 204 -51.49 36.71 -15.05
CA LYS A 204 -51.97 37.64 -14.01
C LYS A 204 -51.65 39.10 -14.33
N ILE A 205 -50.48 39.37 -14.91
CA ILE A 205 -50.12 40.72 -15.36
C ILE A 205 -51.10 41.18 -16.44
N GLY A 206 -51.43 40.33 -17.42
CA GLY A 206 -52.42 40.65 -18.46
C GLY A 206 -53.80 40.98 -17.87
N GLU A 207 -54.29 40.18 -16.91
CA GLU A 207 -55.56 40.46 -16.22
C GLU A 207 -55.54 41.82 -15.49
N LEU A 208 -54.42 42.18 -14.87
CA LEU A 208 -54.25 43.47 -14.20
C LEU A 208 -54.14 44.64 -15.20
N GLU A 209 -53.50 44.43 -16.35
CA GLU A 209 -53.43 45.42 -17.44
C GLU A 209 -54.83 45.71 -18.00
N ASP A 210 -55.64 44.67 -18.25
CA ASP A 210 -57.03 44.84 -18.70
C ASP A 210 -57.88 45.59 -17.66
N ALA A 211 -57.72 45.26 -16.37
CA ALA A 211 -58.40 45.96 -15.28
C ALA A 211 -57.96 47.42 -15.16
N LEU A 212 -56.66 47.70 -15.34
CA LEU A 212 -56.11 49.04 -15.35
C LEU A 212 -56.69 49.88 -16.49
N GLN A 213 -56.69 49.36 -17.73
CA GLN A 213 -57.31 50.03 -18.88
C GLN A 213 -58.79 50.33 -18.65
N SER A 214 -59.54 49.37 -18.07
CA SER A 214 -60.94 49.58 -17.71
C SER A 214 -61.09 50.73 -16.69
N SER A 215 -60.20 50.80 -15.70
CA SER A 215 -60.21 51.86 -14.69
C SER A 215 -59.84 53.22 -15.27
N GLU A 216 -58.88 53.29 -16.20
CA GLU A 216 -58.46 54.51 -16.91
C GLU A 216 -59.63 55.09 -17.70
N LEU A 217 -60.34 54.28 -18.49
CA LEU A 217 -61.54 54.70 -19.22
C LEU A 217 -62.62 55.26 -18.29
N ARG A 218 -62.75 54.68 -17.09
CA ARG A 218 -63.72 55.14 -16.09
C ARG A 218 -63.30 56.48 -15.47
N VAL A 219 -62.01 56.68 -15.23
CA VAL A 219 -61.46 57.96 -14.75
C VAL A 219 -61.65 59.05 -15.80
N GLU A 220 -61.30 58.78 -17.07
CA GLU A 220 -61.46 59.74 -18.18
C GLU A 220 -62.92 60.17 -18.36
N LEU A 221 -63.87 59.24 -18.19
CA LEU A 221 -65.30 59.55 -18.20
C LEU A 221 -65.72 60.47 -17.03
N LEU A 222 -65.20 60.21 -15.84
CA LEU A 222 -65.49 61.02 -14.65
C LEU A 222 -64.87 62.41 -14.75
N GLU A 223 -63.65 62.53 -15.30
CA GLU A 223 -62.99 63.81 -15.56
C GLU A 223 -63.83 64.68 -16.51
N ARG A 224 -64.26 64.12 -17.65
CA ARG A 224 -65.18 64.83 -18.58
C ARG A 224 -66.48 65.28 -17.91
N ARG A 225 -67.07 64.42 -17.06
CA ARG A 225 -68.28 64.80 -16.30
C ARG A 225 -68.00 65.93 -15.32
N ASN A 226 -66.84 65.91 -14.67
CA ASN A 226 -66.48 66.91 -13.68
C ASN A 226 -66.24 68.28 -14.34
N GLU A 227 -65.58 68.30 -15.50
CA GLU A 227 -65.44 69.51 -16.33
C GLU A 227 -66.82 70.10 -16.68
N GLN A 228 -67.75 69.27 -17.15
CA GLN A 228 -69.13 69.70 -17.43
C GLN A 228 -69.83 70.28 -16.20
N TRP A 229 -69.69 69.65 -15.03
CA TRP A 229 -70.26 70.17 -13.79
C TRP A 229 -69.64 71.51 -13.37
N GLN A 230 -68.33 71.69 -13.57
CA GLN A 230 -67.66 72.97 -13.31
C GLN A 230 -68.19 74.09 -14.21
N GLU A 231 -68.36 73.83 -15.51
CA GLU A 231 -68.95 74.79 -16.44
C GLU A 231 -70.37 75.19 -16.03
N GLN A 232 -71.22 74.21 -15.69
CA GLN A 232 -72.59 74.44 -15.22
C GLN A 232 -72.62 75.26 -13.92
N PHE A 233 -71.69 74.97 -13.00
CA PHE A 233 -71.54 75.73 -11.77
C PHE A 233 -71.12 77.18 -12.04
N HIS A 234 -70.14 77.41 -12.92
CA HIS A 234 -69.72 78.75 -13.31
C HIS A 234 -70.83 79.54 -14.01
N HIS A 235 -71.60 78.88 -14.88
CA HIS A 235 -72.76 79.50 -15.52
C HIS A 235 -73.79 79.95 -14.48
N SER A 236 -74.15 79.04 -13.57
CA SER A 236 -75.10 79.31 -12.49
C SER A 236 -74.61 80.43 -11.57
N GLN A 237 -73.33 80.45 -11.24
CA GLN A 237 -72.71 81.51 -10.43
C GLN A 237 -72.75 82.87 -11.12
N SER A 238 -72.54 82.91 -12.44
CA SER A 238 -72.65 84.13 -13.24
C SER A 238 -74.09 84.64 -13.31
N GLN A 239 -75.09 83.76 -13.43
CA GLN A 239 -76.50 84.13 -13.34
C GLN A 239 -76.86 84.75 -11.98
N ILE A 240 -76.32 84.18 -10.90
CA ILE A 240 -76.52 84.74 -9.55
C ILE A 240 -75.92 86.14 -9.47
N ARG A 241 -74.67 86.31 -9.93
CA ARG A 241 -74.01 87.64 -9.97
C ARG A 241 -74.79 88.67 -10.78
N GLU A 242 -75.36 88.28 -11.91
CA GLU A 242 -76.19 89.16 -12.75
C GLU A 242 -77.48 89.56 -12.02
N ARG A 243 -78.17 88.61 -11.38
CA ARG A 243 -79.36 88.90 -10.57
C ARG A 243 -79.03 89.78 -9.37
N ASP A 244 -77.91 89.54 -8.71
CA ASP A 244 -77.43 90.35 -7.58
C ASP A 244 -77.11 91.79 -8.04
N TYR A 245 -76.52 91.95 -9.22
CA TYR A 245 -76.29 93.26 -9.83
C TYR A 245 -77.61 93.99 -10.13
N ILE A 246 -78.56 93.34 -10.80
CA ILE A 246 -79.89 93.91 -11.12
C ILE A 246 -80.64 94.27 -9.83
N MET A 247 -80.62 93.39 -8.83
CA MET A 247 -81.24 93.64 -7.54
C MET A 247 -80.57 94.80 -6.81
N GLY A 248 -79.24 94.89 -6.84
CA GLY A 248 -78.49 96.03 -6.30
C GLY A 248 -78.88 97.35 -6.96
N GLU A 249 -79.00 97.37 -8.29
CA GLU A 249 -79.43 98.55 -9.06
C GLU A 249 -80.89 98.94 -8.75
N ALA A 250 -81.80 97.97 -8.65
CA ALA A 250 -83.17 98.23 -8.25
C ALA A 250 -83.25 98.80 -6.82
N VAL A 251 -82.42 98.30 -5.90
CA VAL A 251 -82.32 98.82 -4.53
C VAL A 251 -81.79 100.26 -4.53
N THR A 252 -80.79 100.58 -5.36
CA THR A 252 -80.30 101.97 -5.47
C THR A 252 -81.37 102.89 -6.06
N GLN A 253 -82.10 102.47 -7.10
CA GLN A 253 -83.21 103.24 -7.65
C GLN A 253 -84.34 103.47 -6.64
N VAL A 254 -84.70 102.44 -5.85
CA VAL A 254 -85.69 102.58 -4.77
C VAL A 254 -85.22 103.58 -3.71
N ARG A 255 -83.93 103.56 -3.35
CA ARG A 255 -83.33 104.54 -2.43
C ARG A 255 -83.41 105.96 -2.98
N GLU A 256 -83.04 106.18 -4.24
CA GLU A 256 -83.13 107.50 -4.89
C GLU A 256 -84.57 108.04 -4.91
N VAL A 257 -85.54 107.21 -5.28
CA VAL A 257 -86.97 107.59 -5.25
C VAL A 257 -87.41 107.89 -3.82
N ALA A 258 -86.97 107.09 -2.84
CA ALA A 258 -87.28 107.31 -1.44
C ALA A 258 -86.70 108.64 -0.93
N ASP A 259 -85.45 108.97 -1.27
CA ASP A 259 -84.78 110.23 -0.95
C ASP A 259 -85.49 111.43 -1.59
N HIS A 260 -85.91 111.31 -2.85
CA HIS A 260 -86.70 112.34 -3.53
C HIS A 260 -88.07 112.55 -2.86
N LEU A 261 -88.79 111.47 -2.53
CA LEU A 261 -90.07 111.54 -1.80
C LEU A 261 -89.88 112.16 -0.42
N GLN A 262 -88.79 111.84 0.27
CA GLN A 262 -88.45 112.41 1.57
C GLN A 262 -88.20 113.92 1.45
N THR A 263 -87.51 114.37 0.39
CA THR A 263 -87.29 115.79 0.09
C THR A 263 -88.59 116.53 -0.22
N LEU A 264 -89.44 115.94 -1.08
CA LEU A 264 -90.76 116.49 -1.41
C LEU A 264 -91.68 116.58 -0.17
N ALA A 265 -91.60 115.62 0.75
CA ALA A 265 -92.33 115.65 2.00
C ALA A 265 -91.93 116.85 2.88
N VAL A 266 -90.63 117.15 2.98
CA VAL A 266 -90.13 118.35 3.68
C VAL A 266 -90.62 119.63 2.99
N GLN A 267 -90.60 119.70 1.66
CA GLN A 267 -91.16 120.85 0.93
C GLN A 267 -92.68 121.00 1.14
N ALA A 268 -93.40 119.87 1.16
CA ALA A 268 -94.83 119.83 1.45
C ALA A 268 -95.13 120.30 2.89
N ASP A 269 -94.28 120.00 3.88
CA ASP A 269 -94.38 120.57 5.23
C ASP A 269 -94.29 122.11 5.20
N VAL A 270 -93.35 122.68 4.43
CA VAL A 270 -93.20 124.14 4.27
C VAL A 270 -94.41 124.77 3.58
N LEU A 271 -94.96 124.13 2.55
CA LEU A 271 -96.13 124.64 1.82
C LEU A 271 -97.43 124.49 2.62
N ASN A 272 -97.56 123.45 3.45
CA ASN A 272 -98.70 123.26 4.34
C ASN A 272 -98.85 124.40 5.36
N LEU A 273 -97.75 125.05 5.75
CA LEU A 273 -97.76 126.27 6.57
C LEU A 273 -98.23 127.52 5.82
N LYS A 274 -98.17 127.54 4.48
CA LYS A 274 -98.54 128.70 3.65
C LYS A 274 -99.98 128.67 3.13
N PHE A 275 -100.62 127.52 3.04
CA PHE A 275 -101.94 127.36 2.39
C PHE A 275 -102.96 126.64 3.29
N GLU A 276 -103.35 127.28 4.39
CA GLU A 276 -104.59 126.96 5.13
C GLU A 276 -105.71 127.90 4.68
N SER A 277 -106.23 127.74 3.46
CA SER A 277 -107.33 128.57 2.95
C SER A 277 -108.54 127.74 2.51
N GLU A 278 -109.74 128.18 2.92
CA GLU A 278 -111.04 127.48 2.79
C GLU A 278 -111.62 127.41 1.35
N SER A 279 -110.80 127.66 0.32
CA SER A 279 -111.21 127.57 -1.08
C SER A 279 -111.28 126.12 -1.56
N ARG A 280 -112.20 125.81 -2.49
CA ARG A 280 -112.34 124.47 -3.09
C ARG A 280 -111.02 123.96 -3.70
N ARG A 281 -110.20 124.86 -4.28
CA ARG A 281 -108.84 124.54 -4.77
C ARG A 281 -107.83 124.28 -3.64
N GLY A 282 -108.00 124.92 -2.47
CA GLY A 282 -107.15 124.69 -1.29
C GLY A 282 -107.36 123.30 -0.67
N ARG A 283 -108.60 122.78 -0.70
CA ARG A 283 -108.90 121.42 -0.22
C ARG A 283 -108.22 120.32 -1.03
N ASP A 284 -108.22 120.43 -2.35
CA ASP A 284 -107.55 119.46 -3.23
C ASP A 284 -106.01 119.51 -3.03
N LEU A 285 -105.46 120.71 -2.84
CA LEU A 285 -104.03 120.90 -2.54
C LEU A 285 -103.64 120.32 -1.17
N ALA A 286 -104.45 120.55 -0.14
CA ALA A 286 -104.22 119.98 1.19
C ALA A 286 -104.29 118.44 1.18
N TRP A 287 -105.19 117.86 0.38
CA TRP A 287 -105.27 116.41 0.18
C TRP A 287 -104.00 115.85 -0.48
N LEU A 288 -103.50 116.50 -1.54
CA LEU A 288 -102.24 116.13 -2.19
C LEU A 288 -101.04 116.21 -1.22
N ILE A 289 -100.94 117.29 -0.44
CA ILE A 289 -99.90 117.48 0.58
C ILE A 289 -99.91 116.35 1.61
N ARG A 290 -101.08 115.98 2.15
CA ARG A 290 -101.20 114.85 3.09
C ARG A 290 -100.77 113.53 2.46
N ARG A 291 -101.07 113.32 1.17
CA ARG A 291 -100.65 112.12 0.44
C ARG A 291 -99.14 112.06 0.26
N VAL A 292 -98.50 113.18 -0.09
CA VAL A 292 -97.03 113.28 -0.21
C VAL A 292 -96.35 113.00 1.14
N LYS A 293 -96.89 113.54 2.25
CA LYS A 293 -96.36 113.24 3.60
C LYS A 293 -96.48 111.77 3.98
N ALA A 294 -97.63 111.14 3.71
CA ALA A 294 -97.83 109.72 4.00
C ALA A 294 -96.87 108.83 3.19
N LEU A 295 -96.60 109.20 1.93
CA LEU A 295 -95.62 108.53 1.09
C LEU A 295 -94.18 108.74 1.60
N GLY A 296 -93.82 109.95 2.05
CA GLY A 296 -92.51 110.24 2.64
C GLY A 296 -92.23 109.44 3.93
N ILE A 297 -93.21 109.32 4.85
CA ILE A 297 -93.05 108.50 6.06
C ILE A 297 -92.80 107.03 5.70
N LYS A 298 -93.50 106.51 4.68
CA LYS A 298 -93.29 105.15 4.19
C LYS A 298 -91.95 105.01 3.47
N ALA A 299 -91.47 106.05 2.79
CA ALA A 299 -90.17 106.07 2.14
C ALA A 299 -88.99 106.00 3.12
N LYS A 300 -89.13 106.54 4.35
CA LYS A 300 -88.07 106.48 5.38
C LYS A 300 -87.59 105.07 5.74
N SER A 301 -88.41 104.04 5.59
CA SER A 301 -87.97 102.67 5.86
C SER A 301 -87.06 102.10 4.77
N TYR A 302 -86.85 102.85 3.68
CA TYR A 302 -86.08 102.43 2.51
C TYR A 302 -84.81 103.25 2.28
N VAL A 303 -84.51 104.21 3.16
CA VAL A 303 -83.26 105.00 3.23
C VAL A 303 -82.40 104.43 4.34
#